data_AF-A0A5K7YIF5-F1
#
_entry.id   AF-A0A5K7YIF5-F1
#
_cell.length_a   1.000
_cell.length_b   1.000
_cell.length_c   1.000
_cell.angle_alpha   90.00
_cell.angle_beta   90.00
_cell.angle_gamma   90.00
#
_symmetry.space_group_name_H-M   'P 1'
#
loop_
_entity.id
_entity.type
_entity.pdbx_description
1 polymer ?
#
loop_
_entity_poly.entity_id
_entity_poly.type
_entity_poly.pdbx_seq_one_letter_code
_entity_poly.pdbx_strand_id
1 'polypeptide(L)'
;MKKFFLVLISLLFVVGSAYATPMYLGATYADFGLEGNPPLPTETGYYIWSNDDARTSWSVRWTGNNNGTDYDWVDWFGSIEIGGGLNLETTTEVLFDSGHIDNMVTSYIPYFGDLITFEGYAGNHWDGFDFTISGDAGVNVIGFNLGNSLWDLTPGTSEDNLGMGIFIGQDGASPNVLISNLLDDQGEIIGVTQNFEIPAPVPEPATMLLLGVGLVGMAATSRKKIFKE
;
A
#
# COMPACT_ATOMS: atom_id res chain seq x y z
N MET A 1 -6.89 -33.69 -11.08
CA MET A 1 -6.45 -32.74 -12.12
C MET A 1 -7.52 -31.66 -12.27
N LYS A 2 -7.49 -30.64 -11.41
CA LYS A 2 -8.32 -29.43 -11.56
C LYS A 2 -7.50 -28.45 -12.41
N LYS A 3 -8.06 -28.04 -13.55
CA LYS A 3 -7.45 -27.07 -14.45
C LYS A 3 -7.64 -25.69 -13.80
N PHE A 4 -6.55 -25.04 -13.40
CA PHE A 4 -6.61 -23.66 -12.94
C PHE A 4 -6.92 -22.76 -14.13
N PHE A 5 -7.92 -21.92 -13.93
CA PHE A 5 -8.59 -21.12 -14.93
C PHE A 5 -7.71 -19.92 -15.28
N LEU A 6 -7.72 -19.54 -16.56
CA LEU A 6 -7.18 -18.27 -17.05
C LEU A 6 -8.01 -17.16 -16.39
N VAL A 7 -7.44 -16.44 -15.41
CA VAL A 7 -8.14 -15.33 -14.76
C VAL A 7 -8.19 -14.16 -15.74
N LEU A 8 -9.37 -13.95 -16.32
CA LEU A 8 -9.70 -12.75 -17.07
C LEU A 8 -10.18 -11.72 -16.02
N ILE A 9 -9.29 -10.81 -15.63
CA ILE A 9 -9.57 -9.78 -14.62
C ILE A 9 -10.57 -8.79 -15.20
N SER A 10 -11.83 -8.88 -14.79
CA SER A 10 -12.89 -7.94 -15.15
C SER A 10 -13.53 -7.36 -13.89
N LEU A 11 -13.18 -6.10 -13.60
CA LEU A 11 -13.97 -5.08 -12.92
C LEU A 11 -14.69 -5.51 -11.62
N LEU A 12 -14.00 -5.34 -10.48
CA LEU A 12 -14.58 -5.42 -9.15
C LEU A 12 -15.50 -4.22 -8.88
N PHE A 13 -16.80 -4.47 -8.69
CA PHE A 13 -17.72 -3.48 -8.11
C PHE A 13 -18.07 -3.90 -6.68
N VAL A 14 -17.59 -3.13 -5.70
CA VAL A 14 -18.03 -3.23 -4.31
C VAL A 14 -19.45 -2.64 -4.23
N VAL A 15 -20.48 -3.49 -4.15
CA VAL A 15 -21.86 -3.07 -3.91
C VAL A 15 -22.16 -3.19 -2.41
N GLY A 16 -21.66 -2.23 -1.64
CA GLY A 16 -21.99 -2.03 -0.23
C GLY A 16 -22.44 -0.59 -0.01
N SER A 17 -23.24 -0.33 1.03
CA SER A 17 -23.46 1.02 1.55
C SER A 17 -22.11 1.74 1.60
N ALA A 18 -22.00 2.93 1.01
CA ALA A 18 -20.73 3.65 0.89
C ALA A 18 -20.19 4.06 2.27
N TYR A 19 -19.49 3.14 2.94
CA TYR A 19 -18.66 3.45 4.09
C TYR A 19 -17.38 4.09 3.59
N ALA A 20 -16.93 5.14 4.25
CA ALA A 20 -15.64 5.73 3.94
C ALA A 20 -14.55 4.73 4.31
N THR A 21 -13.66 4.41 3.38
CA THR A 21 -12.47 3.61 3.66
C THR A 21 -11.63 4.36 4.71
N PRO A 22 -11.21 3.71 5.82
CA PRO A 22 -10.35 4.35 6.81
C PRO A 22 -9.03 4.82 6.19
N MET A 23 -8.58 6.02 6.58
CA MET A 23 -7.33 6.59 6.09
C MET A 23 -6.26 6.56 7.19
N TYR A 24 -5.10 5.96 6.89
CA TYR A 24 -3.94 5.95 7.77
C TYR A 24 -3.13 7.23 7.60
N LEU A 25 -3.08 8.03 8.67
CA LEU A 25 -2.36 9.33 8.71
C LEU A 25 -1.02 9.26 9.45
N GLY A 26 -0.61 8.08 9.90
CA GLY A 26 0.64 7.90 10.64
C GLY A 26 1.89 7.97 9.76
N ALA A 27 3.04 7.73 10.40
CA ALA A 27 4.31 7.63 9.70
C ALA A 27 4.34 6.37 8.84
N THR A 28 4.85 6.50 7.61
CA THR A 28 4.94 5.39 6.64
C THR A 28 6.37 5.10 6.23
N TYR A 29 7.31 6.02 6.48
CA TYR A 29 8.71 5.84 6.12
C TYR A 29 9.37 4.78 7.01
N ALA A 30 10.25 3.98 6.42
CA ALA A 30 11.17 3.10 7.13
C ALA A 30 12.50 2.99 6.38
N ASP A 31 13.58 2.85 7.14
CA ASP A 31 14.90 2.48 6.61
C ASP A 31 15.39 1.24 7.35
N PHE A 32 15.16 0.09 6.73
CA PHE A 32 15.63 -1.19 7.26
C PHE A 32 17.04 -1.57 6.78
N GLY A 33 17.76 -0.64 6.14
CA GLY A 33 19.12 -0.84 5.64
C GLY A 33 19.22 -1.60 4.32
N LEU A 34 20.42 -2.08 4.01
CA LEU A 34 20.82 -2.55 2.67
C LEU A 34 20.05 -3.78 2.15
N GLU A 35 19.50 -4.59 3.05
CA GLU A 35 18.71 -5.77 2.66
C GLU A 35 17.24 -5.42 2.36
N GLY A 36 16.81 -4.19 2.67
CA GLY A 36 15.48 -3.69 2.31
C GLY A 36 14.32 -4.49 2.91
N ASN A 37 14.55 -5.25 3.97
CA ASN A 37 13.55 -6.04 4.67
C ASN A 37 13.52 -5.64 6.14
N PRO A 38 12.34 -5.61 6.78
CA PRO A 38 12.26 -5.38 8.22
C PRO A 38 13.15 -6.38 8.97
N PRO A 39 13.80 -5.98 10.07
CA PRO A 39 14.51 -6.92 10.93
C PRO A 39 13.57 -8.09 11.28
N LEU A 40 14.11 -9.32 11.28
CA LEU A 40 13.38 -10.60 11.36
C LEU A 40 11.96 -10.47 11.94
N PRO A 41 10.93 -10.89 11.19
CA PRO A 41 9.56 -10.62 11.58
C PRO A 41 9.29 -11.21 12.96
N THR A 42 8.97 -10.32 13.90
CA THR A 42 8.49 -10.72 15.23
C THR A 42 7.08 -11.29 15.15
N GLU A 43 6.35 -10.95 14.08
CA GLU A 43 4.94 -11.28 13.87
C GLU A 43 4.67 -11.64 12.40
N THR A 44 3.66 -12.45 12.18
CA THR A 44 3.16 -12.82 10.84
C THR A 44 2.24 -11.73 10.33
N GLY A 45 2.40 -11.29 9.09
CA GLY A 45 1.62 -10.16 8.58
C GLY A 45 2.18 -9.49 7.35
N TYR A 46 1.45 -8.47 6.91
CA TYR A 46 1.86 -7.47 5.93
C TYR A 46 2.70 -6.38 6.59
N TYR A 47 3.82 -6.05 5.96
CA TYR A 47 4.70 -4.96 6.33
C TYR A 47 4.77 -3.99 5.15
N ILE A 48 4.37 -2.76 5.39
CA ILE A 48 4.19 -1.74 4.34
C ILE A 48 4.94 -0.50 4.75
N TRP A 49 5.81 -0.01 3.89
CA TRP A 49 6.51 1.24 4.16
C TRP A 49 6.88 1.96 2.87
N SER A 50 7.12 3.25 3.02
CA SER A 50 7.79 4.01 1.98
C SER A 50 9.29 4.01 2.20
N ASN A 51 10.02 3.83 1.11
CA ASN A 51 11.48 3.82 1.06
C ASN A 51 12.09 5.24 1.03
N ASP A 52 11.26 6.28 0.93
CA ASP A 52 11.71 7.67 0.88
C ASP A 52 10.71 8.63 1.54
N ASP A 53 11.19 9.77 2.03
CA ASP A 53 10.34 10.78 2.67
C ASP A 53 9.29 11.39 1.71
N ALA A 54 9.57 11.40 0.40
CA ALA A 54 8.66 11.91 -0.61
C ALA A 54 7.55 10.91 -0.99
N ARG A 55 7.58 9.71 -0.41
CA ARG A 55 6.62 8.62 -0.66
C ARG A 55 6.47 8.21 -2.12
N THR A 56 7.57 8.25 -2.86
CA THR A 56 7.60 7.87 -4.29
C THR A 56 7.95 6.41 -4.52
N SER A 57 8.59 5.77 -3.55
CA SER A 57 8.96 4.37 -3.56
C SER A 57 8.38 3.67 -2.34
N TRP A 58 7.83 2.48 -2.56
CA TRP A 58 7.11 1.69 -1.58
C TRP A 58 7.54 0.24 -1.63
N SER A 59 7.49 -0.38 -0.46
CA SER A 59 7.74 -1.80 -0.29
C SER A 59 6.58 -2.40 0.47
N VAL A 60 6.11 -3.53 -0.05
CA VAL A 60 5.14 -4.40 0.60
C VAL A 60 5.81 -5.75 0.78
N ARG A 61 5.81 -6.23 2.01
CA ARG A 61 6.26 -7.57 2.35
C ARG A 61 5.18 -8.30 3.10
N TRP A 62 5.22 -9.62 3.02
CA TRP A 62 4.50 -10.49 3.91
C TRP A 62 5.38 -11.66 4.33
N THR A 63 5.01 -12.29 5.42
CA THR A 63 5.76 -13.40 6.01
C THR A 63 4.79 -14.36 6.67
N GLY A 64 5.11 -15.64 6.68
CA GLY A 64 4.32 -16.70 7.34
C GLY A 64 4.62 -16.84 8.84
N ASN A 65 4.14 -17.94 9.43
CA ASN A 65 4.26 -18.19 10.87
C ASN A 65 5.65 -18.74 11.25
N ASN A 66 6.43 -17.93 11.97
CA ASN A 66 7.74 -18.34 12.51
C ASN A 66 7.67 -19.31 13.71
N ASN A 67 6.49 -19.54 14.30
CA ASN A 67 6.34 -20.27 15.57
C ASN A 67 5.75 -21.69 15.44
N GLY A 68 5.54 -22.20 14.22
CA GLY A 68 5.04 -23.56 14.00
C GLY A 68 6.11 -24.54 13.55
N THR A 69 6.08 -25.77 14.07
CA THR A 69 6.72 -26.94 13.40
C THR A 69 5.92 -27.42 12.19
N ASP A 70 4.70 -26.91 12.03
CA ASP A 70 3.91 -27.09 10.83
C ASP A 70 4.26 -25.98 9.83
N TYR A 71 4.70 -26.43 8.66
CA TYR A 71 4.87 -25.65 7.44
C TYR A 71 3.51 -25.17 6.91
N ASP A 72 2.66 -24.60 7.76
CA ASP A 72 1.36 -24.11 7.32
C ASP A 72 1.59 -22.74 6.68
N TRP A 73 1.87 -22.80 5.38
CA TRP A 73 1.95 -21.67 4.47
C TRP A 73 0.72 -20.79 4.61
N VAL A 74 0.92 -19.47 4.61
CA VAL A 74 -0.18 -18.52 4.60
C VAL A 74 -0.37 -18.04 3.17
N ASP A 75 -1.60 -18.12 2.70
CA ASP A 75 -2.00 -17.57 1.41
C ASP A 75 -2.25 -16.08 1.63
N TRP A 76 -1.50 -15.24 0.91
CA TRP A 76 -1.61 -13.80 0.91
C TRP A 76 -2.17 -13.34 -0.42
N PHE A 77 -3.14 -12.44 -0.39
CA PHE A 77 -3.74 -11.93 -1.63
C PHE A 77 -4.26 -10.53 -1.43
N GLY A 78 -4.37 -9.78 -2.52
CA GLY A 78 -4.92 -8.45 -2.41
C GLY A 78 -4.72 -7.59 -3.64
N SER A 79 -5.00 -6.31 -3.44
CA SER A 79 -4.75 -5.29 -4.44
C SER A 79 -4.26 -3.98 -3.83
N ILE A 80 -3.52 -3.23 -4.65
CA ILE A 80 -3.09 -1.86 -4.37
C ILE A 80 -3.62 -0.97 -5.48
N GLU A 81 -4.47 -0.03 -5.11
CA GLU A 81 -5.07 0.96 -5.98
C GLU A 81 -4.25 2.25 -5.93
N ILE A 82 -3.73 2.68 -7.07
CA ILE A 82 -2.91 3.88 -7.23
C ILE A 82 -3.77 4.90 -7.99
N GLY A 83 -4.43 5.76 -7.22
CA GLY A 83 -5.43 6.70 -7.71
C GLY A 83 -5.09 8.16 -7.47
N GLY A 84 -6.02 9.05 -7.87
CA GLY A 84 -5.95 10.47 -7.54
C GLY A 84 -5.01 11.33 -8.41
N GLY A 85 -4.44 10.78 -9.48
CA GLY A 85 -3.45 11.45 -10.33
C GLY A 85 -2.03 10.87 -10.20
N LEU A 86 -1.87 9.83 -9.38
CA LEU A 86 -0.69 8.99 -9.37
C LEU A 86 -0.67 8.05 -10.57
N ASN A 87 0.53 7.68 -11.00
CA ASN A 87 0.80 6.64 -11.99
C ASN A 87 1.82 5.67 -11.41
N LEU A 88 1.60 4.39 -11.66
CA LEU A 88 2.55 3.32 -11.37
C LEU A 88 3.67 3.35 -12.40
N GLU A 89 4.91 3.48 -11.94
CA GLU A 89 6.08 3.54 -12.81
C GLU A 89 6.75 2.17 -12.95
N THR A 90 7.05 1.54 -11.82
CA THR A 90 7.74 0.24 -11.79
C THR A 90 7.18 -0.66 -10.72
N THR A 91 7.24 -1.97 -10.95
CA THR A 91 7.04 -3.01 -9.94
C THR A 91 8.18 -4.02 -10.01
N THR A 92 8.71 -4.44 -8.87
CA THR A 92 9.76 -5.45 -8.76
C THR A 92 9.36 -6.48 -7.72
N GLU A 93 9.21 -7.74 -8.12
CA GLU A 93 8.91 -8.84 -7.19
C GLU A 93 10.11 -9.14 -6.29
N VAL A 94 9.83 -9.55 -5.06
CA VAL A 94 10.81 -9.94 -4.05
C VAL A 94 10.48 -11.34 -3.56
N LEU A 95 11.40 -12.27 -3.81
CA LEU A 95 11.43 -13.62 -3.23
C LEU A 95 10.19 -14.48 -3.51
N PHE A 96 9.74 -14.57 -4.76
CA PHE A 96 8.69 -15.53 -5.13
C PHE A 96 9.29 -16.94 -5.18
N ASP A 97 8.71 -17.86 -4.40
CA ASP A 97 9.25 -19.19 -4.15
C ASP A 97 8.99 -20.12 -5.34
N SER A 98 10.02 -20.85 -5.78
CA SER A 98 9.90 -21.76 -6.93
C SER A 98 9.18 -23.06 -6.51
N GLY A 99 7.87 -23.00 -6.35
CA GLY A 99 7.06 -24.14 -5.91
C GLY A 99 5.57 -23.84 -5.71
N HIS A 100 5.22 -22.57 -5.56
CA HIS A 100 3.86 -22.09 -5.36
C HIS A 100 3.46 -21.08 -6.45
N ILE A 101 2.17 -20.73 -6.51
CA ILE A 101 1.67 -19.76 -7.48
C ILE A 101 1.81 -18.38 -6.83
N ASP A 102 3.00 -17.81 -6.90
CA ASP A 102 3.15 -16.39 -6.62
C ASP A 102 2.94 -15.63 -7.93
N ASN A 103 2.01 -14.69 -7.93
CA ASN A 103 1.65 -13.95 -9.13
C ASN A 103 1.35 -12.51 -8.78
N MET A 104 1.97 -11.58 -9.51
CA MET A 104 1.67 -10.17 -9.46
C MET A 104 1.31 -9.69 -10.87
N VAL A 105 0.20 -8.98 -10.97
CA VAL A 105 -0.29 -8.42 -12.22
C VAL A 105 -0.56 -6.94 -12.02
N THR A 106 -0.10 -6.13 -12.97
CA THR A 106 -0.43 -4.71 -13.04
C THR A 106 -1.48 -4.48 -14.13
N SER A 107 -2.42 -3.59 -13.86
CA SER A 107 -3.49 -3.23 -14.80
C SER A 107 -3.87 -1.77 -14.63
N TYR A 108 -4.46 -1.18 -15.68
CA TYR A 108 -5.02 0.17 -15.62
C TYR A 108 -6.55 0.09 -15.67
N ILE A 109 -7.21 0.70 -14.70
CA ILE A 109 -8.66 0.81 -14.66
C ILE A 109 -9.05 2.26 -14.99
N PRO A 110 -9.78 2.48 -16.10
CA PRO A 110 -10.27 3.81 -16.45
C PRO A 110 -11.00 4.46 -15.27
N TYR A 111 -10.66 5.71 -14.98
CA TYR A 111 -11.20 6.54 -13.89
C TYR A 111 -10.75 6.20 -12.47
N PHE A 112 -10.13 5.03 -12.24
CA PHE A 112 -9.65 4.62 -10.91
C PHE A 112 -8.12 4.70 -10.80
N GLY A 113 -7.40 4.50 -11.90
CA GLY A 113 -5.93 4.60 -11.95
C GLY A 113 -5.28 3.25 -12.16
N ASP A 114 -4.05 3.11 -11.70
CA ASP A 114 -3.30 1.85 -11.79
C ASP A 114 -3.66 0.92 -10.64
N LEU A 115 -3.63 -0.37 -10.92
CA LEU A 115 -3.97 -1.43 -9.98
C LEU A 115 -2.88 -2.49 -10.01
N ILE A 116 -2.31 -2.80 -8.85
CA ILE A 116 -1.49 -3.98 -8.62
C ILE A 116 -2.40 -5.03 -7.97
N THR A 117 -2.51 -6.22 -8.54
CA THR A 117 -3.15 -7.38 -7.90
C THR A 117 -2.11 -8.44 -7.65
N PHE A 118 -2.17 -9.09 -6.50
CA PHE A 118 -1.19 -10.11 -6.14
C PHE A 118 -1.82 -11.28 -5.38
N GLU A 119 -1.20 -12.43 -5.55
CA GLU A 119 -1.36 -13.65 -4.77
C GLU A 119 0.05 -14.15 -4.45
N GLY A 120 0.30 -14.58 -3.22
CA GLY A 120 1.59 -15.10 -2.81
C GLY A 120 1.50 -16.03 -1.60
N TYR A 121 2.54 -16.83 -1.42
CA TYR A 121 2.61 -17.88 -0.41
C TYR A 121 3.91 -17.75 0.39
N ALA A 122 3.84 -17.26 1.64
CA ALA A 122 5.05 -17.09 2.45
C ALA A 122 5.18 -18.13 3.56
N GLY A 123 6.38 -18.71 3.65
CA GLY A 123 6.86 -19.52 4.77
C GLY A 123 7.56 -18.68 5.84
N ASN A 124 8.75 -19.11 6.28
CA ASN A 124 9.54 -18.42 7.32
C ASN A 124 10.47 -17.30 6.79
N HIS A 125 10.27 -16.88 5.55
CA HIS A 125 11.00 -15.80 4.90
C HIS A 125 10.05 -14.63 4.58
N TRP A 126 10.64 -13.62 3.93
CA TRP A 126 9.92 -12.49 3.37
C TRP A 126 9.61 -12.77 1.92
N ASP A 127 8.38 -12.51 1.52
CA ASP A 127 8.00 -12.34 0.12
C ASP A 127 7.41 -10.95 -0.04
N GLY A 128 7.28 -10.50 -1.28
CA GLY A 128 6.59 -9.26 -1.54
C GLY A 128 6.97 -8.63 -2.85
N PHE A 129 6.84 -7.32 -2.90
CA PHE A 129 7.25 -6.53 -4.06
C PHE A 129 7.51 -5.09 -3.66
N ASP A 130 8.30 -4.44 -4.49
CA ASP A 130 8.52 -3.01 -4.47
C ASP A 130 7.79 -2.36 -5.62
N PHE A 131 7.30 -1.15 -5.41
CA PHE A 131 6.75 -0.34 -6.49
C PHE A 131 7.12 1.12 -6.35
N THR A 132 7.17 1.81 -7.49
CA THR A 132 7.40 3.25 -7.53
C THR A 132 6.23 3.94 -8.20
N ILE A 133 5.93 5.14 -7.73
CA ILE A 133 4.85 5.97 -8.23
C ILE A 133 5.39 7.34 -8.65
N SER A 134 4.79 7.89 -9.70
CA SER A 134 4.90 9.29 -10.07
C SER A 134 3.52 9.93 -9.99
N GLY A 135 3.44 11.25 -10.05
CA GLY A 135 2.13 11.91 -10.08
C GLY A 135 2.21 13.42 -10.04
N ASP A 136 1.11 14.04 -10.43
CA ASP A 136 0.93 15.49 -10.35
C ASP A 136 0.41 15.91 -8.96
N ALA A 137 0.57 17.20 -8.64
CA ALA A 137 0.03 17.77 -7.41
C ALA A 137 -1.50 17.61 -7.37
N GLY A 138 -2.02 16.96 -6.32
CA GLY A 138 -3.44 16.62 -6.20
C GLY A 138 -3.76 15.83 -4.93
N VAL A 139 -5.03 15.46 -4.77
CA VAL A 139 -5.45 14.52 -3.71
C VAL A 139 -5.10 13.11 -4.19
N ASN A 140 -3.90 12.68 -3.83
CA ASN A 140 -3.34 11.40 -4.22
C ASN A 140 -3.46 10.40 -3.07
N VAL A 141 -3.96 9.21 -3.38
CA VAL A 141 -4.22 8.16 -2.38
C VAL A 141 -3.75 6.83 -2.94
N ILE A 142 -3.15 6.02 -2.07
CA ILE A 142 -2.86 4.62 -2.31
C ILE A 142 -3.84 3.80 -1.47
N GLY A 143 -4.73 3.08 -2.14
CA GLY A 143 -5.67 2.16 -1.49
C GLY A 143 -5.04 0.78 -1.35
N PHE A 144 -5.20 0.16 -0.19
CA PHE A 144 -4.73 -1.19 0.09
C PHE A 144 -5.93 -2.06 0.41
N ASN A 145 -6.09 -3.18 -0.29
CA ASN A 145 -7.09 -4.21 -0.01
C ASN A 145 -6.34 -5.53 0.25
N LEU A 146 -6.21 -5.93 1.51
CA LEU A 146 -5.28 -6.98 1.92
C LEU A 146 -6.02 -8.15 2.58
N GLY A 147 -5.89 -9.35 2.03
CA GLY A 147 -6.53 -10.58 2.50
C GLY A 147 -5.52 -11.69 2.77
N ASN A 148 -5.90 -12.64 3.61
CA ASN A 148 -5.04 -13.78 3.95
C ASN A 148 -5.88 -14.98 4.40
N SER A 149 -5.28 -16.17 4.42
CA SER A 149 -5.91 -17.39 4.92
C SER A 149 -5.71 -17.64 6.43
N LEU A 150 -4.92 -16.81 7.12
CA LEU A 150 -4.54 -17.03 8.51
C LEU A 150 -5.61 -16.58 9.52
N TRP A 151 -6.22 -15.42 9.29
CA TRP A 151 -7.21 -14.85 10.21
C TRP A 151 -8.63 -15.00 9.66
N ASP A 152 -9.53 -15.42 10.55
CA ASP A 152 -10.97 -15.43 10.29
C ASP A 152 -11.53 -14.00 10.43
N LEU A 153 -11.53 -13.27 9.33
CA LEU A 153 -12.01 -11.89 9.25
C LEU A 153 -13.53 -11.88 9.04
N THR A 154 -14.25 -11.13 9.86
CA THR A 154 -15.70 -10.93 9.70
C THR A 154 -15.97 -9.59 9.02
N PRO A 155 -16.58 -9.56 7.82
CA PRO A 155 -16.98 -8.32 7.17
C PRO A 155 -17.89 -7.49 8.07
N GLY A 156 -17.65 -6.18 8.12
CA GLY A 156 -18.34 -5.31 9.06
C GLY A 156 -18.13 -3.83 8.76
N THR A 157 -18.87 -2.99 9.48
CA THR A 157 -19.00 -1.56 9.20
C THR A 157 -18.27 -0.68 10.20
N SER A 158 -17.45 -1.25 11.08
CA SER A 158 -16.76 -0.48 12.13
C SER A 158 -15.48 0.15 11.59
N GLU A 159 -15.44 1.48 11.57
CA GLU A 159 -14.28 2.33 11.26
C GLU A 159 -13.12 2.18 12.29
N ASP A 160 -13.33 1.38 13.35
CA ASP A 160 -12.41 1.18 14.47
C ASP A 160 -11.79 -0.23 14.51
N ASN A 161 -11.92 -1.03 13.46
CA ASN A 161 -11.20 -2.30 13.42
C ASN A 161 -9.71 -2.02 13.19
N LEU A 162 -8.87 -2.37 14.15
CA LEU A 162 -7.43 -2.33 13.95
C LEU A 162 -7.03 -3.44 12.97
N GLY A 163 -6.21 -3.10 11.99
CA GLY A 163 -5.72 -4.04 10.97
C GLY A 163 -4.97 -5.20 11.62
N MET A 164 -5.51 -6.41 11.44
CA MET A 164 -4.89 -7.63 11.96
C MET A 164 -3.74 -8.03 11.04
N GLY A 165 -2.53 -8.08 11.61
CA GLY A 165 -1.31 -8.41 10.88
C GLY A 165 -0.99 -7.45 9.75
N ILE A 166 -1.26 -6.15 9.96
CA ILE A 166 -0.84 -5.08 9.06
C ILE A 166 0.01 -4.11 9.88
N PHE A 167 1.24 -3.90 9.42
CA PHE A 167 2.25 -3.09 10.09
C PHE A 167 2.79 -2.06 9.11
N ILE A 168 2.73 -0.78 9.49
CA ILE A 168 3.10 0.34 8.63
C ILE A 168 4.27 1.12 9.20
N GLY A 169 5.27 1.37 8.36
CA GLY A 169 6.43 2.21 8.65
C GLY A 169 7.43 1.59 9.64
N GLN A 170 8.41 2.40 10.06
CA GLN A 170 9.53 1.97 10.89
C GLN A 170 9.11 1.32 12.22
N ASP A 171 8.04 1.83 12.82
CA ASP A 171 7.56 1.42 14.14
C ASP A 171 6.50 0.30 14.06
N GLY A 172 6.11 -0.13 12.86
CA GLY A 172 5.12 -1.19 12.65
C GLY A 172 3.72 -0.84 13.16
N ALA A 173 3.26 0.38 12.95
CA ALA A 173 1.94 0.80 13.42
C ALA A 173 0.81 0.15 12.61
N SER A 174 -0.27 -0.27 13.28
CA SER A 174 -1.42 -0.85 12.60
C SER A 174 -2.47 0.22 12.23
N PRO A 175 -2.99 0.22 11.00
CA PRO A 175 -4.04 1.15 10.58
C PRO A 175 -5.41 0.70 11.11
N ASN A 176 -6.39 1.60 11.09
CA ASN A 176 -7.79 1.17 11.09
C ASN A 176 -8.15 0.65 9.69
N VAL A 177 -9.05 -0.33 9.62
CA VAL A 177 -9.43 -1.00 8.37
C VAL A 177 -10.94 -1.22 8.25
N LEU A 178 -11.44 -1.19 7.03
CA LEU A 178 -12.76 -1.69 6.67
C LEU A 178 -12.63 -3.15 6.23
N ILE A 179 -13.37 -4.07 6.86
CA ILE A 179 -13.33 -5.49 6.48
C ILE A 179 -14.46 -5.77 5.47
N SER A 180 -14.10 -6.26 4.28
CA SER A 180 -15.05 -6.48 3.18
C SER A 180 -14.89 -7.86 2.53
N ASN A 181 -15.97 -8.36 1.94
CA ASN A 181 -15.90 -9.54 1.09
C ASN A 181 -15.17 -9.20 -0.22
N LEU A 182 -14.22 -10.06 -0.59
CA LEU A 182 -13.69 -10.13 -1.95
C LEU A 182 -14.63 -10.99 -2.78
N LEU A 183 -15.14 -10.41 -3.87
CA LEU A 183 -16.07 -11.09 -4.77
C LEU A 183 -15.38 -11.40 -6.11
N ASP A 184 -15.74 -12.53 -6.73
CA ASP A 184 -15.40 -12.79 -8.12
C ASP A 184 -16.34 -12.06 -9.09
N ASP A 185 -16.15 -12.29 -10.39
CA ASP A 185 -16.94 -11.70 -11.47
C ASP A 185 -18.38 -12.26 -11.55
N GLN A 186 -18.70 -13.32 -10.83
CA GLN A 186 -20.06 -13.82 -10.62
C GLN A 186 -20.71 -13.25 -9.35
N GLY A 187 -19.96 -12.52 -8.52
CA GLY A 187 -20.42 -12.01 -7.24
C GLY A 187 -20.36 -13.03 -6.10
N GLU A 188 -19.65 -14.15 -6.28
CA GLU A 188 -19.40 -15.13 -5.23
C GLU A 188 -18.26 -14.66 -4.34
N ILE A 189 -18.36 -14.96 -3.04
CA ILE A 189 -17.32 -14.60 -2.07
C ILE A 189 -16.12 -15.55 -2.27
N ILE A 190 -14.99 -15.00 -2.68
CA ILE A 190 -13.73 -15.72 -2.88
C ILE A 190 -12.69 -15.43 -1.78
N GLY A 191 -12.97 -14.45 -0.92
CA GLY A 191 -12.10 -14.12 0.21
C GLY A 191 -12.66 -12.98 1.06
N VAL A 192 -11.90 -12.56 2.06
CA VAL A 192 -12.18 -11.38 2.88
C VAL A 192 -10.92 -10.53 2.95
N THR A 193 -11.06 -9.22 2.74
CA THR A 193 -9.96 -8.26 2.77
C THR A 193 -10.15 -7.20 3.85
N GLN A 194 -9.02 -6.63 4.27
CA GLN A 194 -8.92 -5.45 5.13
C GLN A 194 -8.51 -4.27 4.24
N ASN A 195 -9.34 -3.24 4.20
CA ASN A 195 -9.20 -2.12 3.29
C ASN A 195 -8.87 -0.85 4.05
N PHE A 196 -7.85 -0.12 3.60
CA PHE A 196 -7.50 1.19 4.13
C PHE A 196 -6.77 2.01 3.06
N GLU A 197 -6.64 3.31 3.30
CA GLU A 197 -6.03 4.26 2.38
C GLU A 197 -4.85 4.99 3.02
N ILE A 198 -3.82 5.28 2.24
CA ILE A 198 -2.70 6.14 2.66
C ILE A 198 -2.65 7.35 1.73
N PRO A 199 -2.64 8.59 2.26
CA PRO A 199 -2.38 9.76 1.43
C PRO A 199 -0.93 9.73 0.93
N ALA A 200 -0.75 9.90 -0.38
CA ALA A 200 0.56 10.09 -0.99
C ALA A 200 0.85 11.60 -1.06
N PRO A 201 1.75 12.14 -0.22
CA PRO A 201 2.16 13.53 -0.31
C PRO A 201 2.95 13.70 -1.59
N VAL A 202 2.37 14.36 -2.59
CA VAL A 202 3.14 14.82 -3.74
C VAL A 202 3.85 16.11 -3.32
N PRO A 203 5.19 16.19 -3.41
CA PRO A 203 5.89 17.43 -3.16
C PRO A 203 5.38 18.49 -4.14
N GLU A 204 4.72 19.55 -3.66
CA GLU A 204 4.35 20.66 -4.52
C GLU A 204 5.62 21.42 -4.93
N PRO A 205 6.12 21.30 -6.19
CA PRO A 205 7.39 21.91 -6.57
C PRO A 205 7.30 23.44 -6.56
N ALA A 206 6.09 23.98 -6.70
CA ALA A 206 5.81 25.41 -6.77
C ALA A 206 5.80 26.09 -5.39
N THR A 207 5.39 25.40 -4.32
CA THR A 207 5.18 26.03 -3.01
C THR A 207 6.49 26.32 -2.31
N MET A 208 7.47 25.42 -2.42
CA MET A 208 8.85 25.65 -1.95
C MET A 208 9.54 26.77 -2.73
N LEU A 209 9.35 26.82 -4.05
CA LEU A 209 9.89 27.89 -4.90
C LEU A 209 9.23 29.24 -4.59
N LEU A 210 7.90 29.28 -4.46
CA LEU A 210 7.13 30.50 -4.18
C LEU A 210 7.47 31.06 -2.79
N LEU A 211 7.62 30.19 -1.79
CA LEU A 211 8.08 30.58 -0.45
C LEU A 211 9.50 31.18 -0.53
N GLY A 212 10.40 30.52 -1.26
CA GLY A 212 11.78 31.00 -1.46
C GLY A 212 11.84 32.36 -2.17
N VAL A 213 11.10 32.52 -3.27
CA VAL A 213 11.03 33.78 -4.03
C VAL A 213 10.34 34.88 -3.20
N GLY A 214 9.30 34.55 -2.44
CA GLY A 214 8.61 35.49 -1.54
C GLY A 214 9.53 36.04 -0.45
N LEU A 215 10.35 35.18 0.17
CA LEU A 215 11.34 35.58 1.18
C LEU A 215 12.46 36.46 0.60
N VAL A 216 12.98 36.11 -0.58
CA VAL A 216 13.99 36.93 -1.28
C VAL A 216 13.40 38.29 -1.67
N GLY A 217 12.15 38.33 -2.14
CA GLY A 217 11.44 39.56 -2.46
C GLY A 217 11.25 40.49 -1.25
N MET A 218 10.92 39.91 -0.08
CA MET A 218 10.82 40.66 1.19
C MET A 218 12.17 41.17 1.69
N ALA A 219 13.23 40.37 1.57
CA ALA A 219 14.58 40.78 1.94
C ALA A 219 15.13 41.91 1.02
N ALA A 220 14.81 41.87 -0.27
CA ALA A 220 15.22 42.92 -1.22
C ALA A 220 14.47 44.25 -0.98
N THR A 221 13.19 44.18 -0.58
CA THR A 221 12.38 45.38 -0.27
C THR A 221 12.71 45.98 1.09
N SER A 222 13.07 45.18 2.10
CA SER A 222 13.47 45.68 3.43
C SER A 222 14.78 46.47 3.39
N ARG A 223 15.73 46.11 2.52
CA ARG A 223 17.00 46.86 2.36
C ARG A 223 16.82 48.26 1.78
N LYS A 224 15.77 48.52 0.99
CA LYS A 224 15.53 49.86 0.42
C LYS A 224 15.04 50.88 1.46
N LYS A 225 14.54 50.44 2.62
CA LYS A 225 14.14 51.35 3.70
C LYS A 225 15.31 51.81 4.59
N ILE A 226 16.43 51.09 4.59
CA ILE A 226 17.56 51.36 5.50
C ILE A 226 18.54 52.41 4.93
N PHE A 227 18.52 52.67 3.62
CA PHE A 227 19.42 53.64 2.96
C PHE A 227 18.80 55.01 2.67
N LYS A 228 17.72 55.39 3.36
CA LYS A 228 17.20 56.76 3.37
C LYS A 228 17.42 57.38 4.76
N GLU A 229 18.63 57.85 5.01
CA GLU A 229 18.96 58.91 5.96
C GLU A 229 19.92 59.90 5.29
#